data_AF-A0A8H3N6R1-F1
#
_entry.id   AF-A0A8H3N6R1-F1
#
_cell.length_a   1.000
_cell.length_b   1.000
_cell.length_c   1.000
_cell.angle_alpha   90.00
_cell.angle_beta   90.00
_cell.angle_gamma   90.00
#
_symmetry.space_group_name_H-M   'P 1'
#
loop_
_entity.id
_entity.type
_entity.pdbx_description
1 polymer ?
#
loop_
_entity_poly.entity_id
_entity_poly.type
_entity_poly.pdbx_seq_one_letter_code
_entity_poly.pdbx_strand_id
1 'polypeptide(L)'
;MDTIREKHKCLINGLTHLFALFVKAHYISSTDVLYPPQDVDVGRFHRLGFELEVIDLVQLLPVLRDEAIWGYNEEGVGMIPRAKLVNYLKQPEADVGDDMLQLLRWVDHRDKDRQGIFPPSILRLTFPAFYEVNVLYDVHDQTIMEWCHLNQKQWQDCPRQPCEVFFSKVFEKFNTLEYVPFFDPDGEAEVPIRKIMENPILFQNIWPGGVRLPTDPQAAIQQYGENRDGRDLIRRNINEWRALQKLYRDAGWESEFNGELFDNRRRDLLRMMDDFQDQSSEWSMIPPHRRTQDERIAEREFRQRRDAFWAESAGEYYV
;
A
#
# COMPACT_ATOMS: atom_id res chain seq x y z
N MET A 1 29.82 -0.19 13.37
CA MET A 1 28.57 -0.94 13.11
C MET A 1 27.74 -1.21 14.36
N ASP A 2 28.25 -1.80 15.44
CA ASP A 2 27.40 -2.13 16.62
C ASP A 2 26.77 -0.91 17.30
N THR A 3 27.49 0.21 17.38
CA THR A 3 26.94 1.49 17.89
C THR A 3 25.80 2.02 17.03
N ILE A 4 25.92 1.92 15.70
CA ILE A 4 24.87 2.32 14.74
C ILE A 4 23.65 1.39 14.91
N ARG A 5 23.88 0.08 15.03
CA ARG A 5 22.83 -0.91 15.24
C ARG A 5 22.03 -0.62 16.51
N GLU A 6 22.70 -0.30 17.62
CA GLU A 6 22.00 0.04 18.87
C GLU A 6 21.27 1.38 18.76
N LYS A 7 21.91 2.40 18.16
CA LYS A 7 21.33 3.73 17.98
C LYS A 7 20.04 3.68 17.14
N HIS A 8 20.04 2.93 16.04
CA HIS A 8 18.91 2.87 15.10
C HIS A 8 18.10 1.58 15.19
N LYS A 9 18.17 0.88 16.32
CA LYS A 9 17.45 -0.39 16.53
C LYS A 9 15.96 -0.29 16.20
N CYS A 10 15.33 0.85 16.47
CA CYS A 10 13.93 1.07 16.14
C CYS A 10 13.67 0.92 14.64
N LEU A 11 14.46 1.59 13.79
CA LEU A 11 14.24 1.55 12.35
C LEU A 11 14.57 0.17 11.79
N ILE A 12 15.70 -0.40 12.22
CA ILE A 12 16.16 -1.73 11.78
C ILE A 12 15.11 -2.79 12.13
N ASN A 13 14.66 -2.82 13.39
CA ASN A 13 13.66 -3.79 13.85
C ASN A 13 12.29 -3.51 13.24
N GLY A 14 11.91 -2.24 13.10
CA GLY A 14 10.64 -1.83 12.50
C GLY A 14 10.52 -2.31 11.05
N LEU A 15 11.51 -2.03 10.21
CA LEU A 15 11.52 -2.52 8.83
C LEU A 15 11.66 -4.04 8.76
N THR A 16 12.47 -4.67 9.62
CA THR A 16 12.59 -6.13 9.65
C THR A 16 11.27 -6.81 10.00
N HIS A 17 10.55 -6.31 11.02
CA HIS A 17 9.23 -6.82 11.38
C HIS A 17 8.24 -6.62 10.24
N LEU A 18 8.25 -5.45 9.60
CA LEU A 18 7.37 -5.13 8.50
C LEU A 18 7.55 -6.11 7.33
N PHE A 19 8.79 -6.41 6.94
CA PHE A 19 9.08 -7.41 5.89
C PHE A 19 8.68 -8.83 6.32
N ALA A 20 8.93 -9.20 7.57
CA ALA A 20 8.52 -10.50 8.10
C ALA A 20 6.99 -10.67 8.09
N LEU A 21 6.25 -9.60 8.38
CA LEU A 21 4.80 -9.56 8.27
C LEU A 21 4.35 -9.79 6.81
N PHE A 22 5.04 -9.20 5.84
CA PHE A 22 4.71 -9.38 4.43
C PHE A 22 4.98 -10.79 3.91
N VAL A 23 6.08 -11.39 4.36
CA VAL A 23 6.35 -12.80 4.09
C VAL A 23 5.25 -13.67 4.72
N LYS A 24 4.93 -13.44 5.99
CA LYS A 24 3.86 -14.16 6.70
C LYS A 24 2.52 -14.04 5.97
N ALA A 25 2.20 -12.86 5.47
CA ALA A 25 0.96 -12.58 4.76
C ALA A 25 0.98 -12.97 3.27
N HIS A 26 2.05 -13.64 2.80
CA HIS A 26 2.20 -14.11 1.42
C HIS A 26 2.16 -13.01 0.36
N TYR A 27 2.53 -11.77 0.71
CA TYR A 27 2.75 -10.74 -0.32
C TYR A 27 4.04 -10.99 -1.06
N ILE A 28 5.06 -11.40 -0.33
CA ILE A 28 6.43 -11.41 -0.83
C ILE A 28 7.04 -12.76 -0.50
N SER A 29 7.87 -13.29 -1.40
CA SER A 29 8.59 -14.49 -1.03
C SER A 29 9.64 -14.16 0.02
N SER A 30 9.80 -15.04 1.00
CA SER A 30 10.95 -14.99 1.91
C SER A 30 12.29 -14.96 1.16
N THR A 31 12.34 -15.52 -0.05
CA THR A 31 13.54 -15.53 -0.88
C THR A 31 13.86 -14.17 -1.49
N ASP A 32 12.89 -13.27 -1.58
CA ASP A 32 13.05 -11.96 -2.22
C ASP A 32 13.65 -10.93 -1.26
N VAL A 33 13.56 -11.20 0.04
CA VAL A 33 14.11 -10.36 1.10
C VAL A 33 15.59 -10.65 1.32
N LEU A 34 16.41 -9.61 1.21
CA LEU A 34 17.80 -9.61 1.66
C LEU A 34 17.86 -9.04 3.07
N TYR A 35 18.25 -9.88 4.02
CA TYR A 35 18.52 -9.44 5.39
C TYR A 35 19.95 -8.92 5.52
N PRO A 36 20.17 -7.88 6.32
CA PRO A 36 21.49 -7.26 6.51
C PRO A 36 22.52 -8.23 7.12
N PRO A 37 23.84 -7.97 6.97
CA PRO A 37 24.42 -6.75 6.39
C PRO A 37 24.48 -6.75 4.86
N GLN A 38 24.35 -5.56 4.27
CA GLN A 38 24.42 -5.33 2.83
C GLN A 38 25.78 -4.76 2.42
N ASP A 39 26.22 -5.07 1.21
CA ASP A 39 27.37 -4.40 0.57
C ASP A 39 26.88 -3.15 -0.20
N VAL A 40 27.40 -1.98 0.14
CA VAL A 40 26.99 -0.69 -0.44
C VAL A 40 28.17 0.02 -1.10
N ASP A 41 27.92 0.77 -2.17
CA ASP A 41 28.95 1.65 -2.76
C ASP A 41 29.14 2.90 -1.90
N VAL A 42 29.89 2.76 -0.80
CA VAL A 42 30.24 3.83 0.14
C VAL A 42 30.78 5.07 -0.57
N GLY A 43 31.59 4.88 -1.62
CA GLY A 43 32.16 5.97 -2.40
C GLY A 43 31.10 6.80 -3.14
N ARG A 44 30.08 6.15 -3.70
CA ARG A 44 28.95 6.82 -4.36
C ARG A 44 28.09 7.57 -3.37
N PHE A 45 27.75 6.98 -2.23
CA PHE A 45 26.99 7.68 -1.19
C PHE A 45 27.70 8.94 -0.71
N HIS A 46 29.01 8.86 -0.48
CA HIS A 46 29.80 10.03 -0.11
C HIS A 46 29.78 11.14 -1.18
N ARG A 47 29.94 10.78 -2.46
CA ARG A 47 29.88 11.76 -3.57
C ARG A 47 28.50 12.44 -3.67
N LEU A 48 27.44 11.75 -3.28
CA LEU A 48 26.07 12.29 -3.23
C LEU A 48 25.76 13.07 -1.94
N GLY A 49 26.74 13.18 -1.04
CA GLY A 49 26.65 14.01 0.17
C GLY A 49 25.86 13.37 1.31
N PHE A 50 25.74 12.03 1.35
CA PHE A 50 25.28 11.34 2.55
C PHE A 50 26.39 11.32 3.60
N GLU A 51 25.99 11.38 4.88
CA GLU A 51 26.92 11.23 5.99
C GLU A 51 27.21 9.76 6.30
N LEU A 52 28.35 9.50 6.97
CA LEU A 52 28.78 8.15 7.34
C LEU A 52 27.73 7.36 8.10
N GLU A 53 27.00 8.02 9.00
CA GLU A 53 25.98 7.37 9.81
C GLU A 53 24.82 6.81 8.96
N VAL A 54 24.37 7.57 7.94
CA VAL A 54 23.37 7.09 6.98
C VAL A 54 23.90 5.92 6.15
N ILE A 55 25.17 5.99 5.72
CA ILE A 55 25.80 4.93 4.91
C ILE A 55 25.90 3.63 5.72
N ASP A 56 26.32 3.72 6.97
CA ASP A 56 26.39 2.58 7.88
C ASP A 56 24.99 2.04 8.19
N LEU A 57 23.99 2.91 8.34
CA LEU A 57 22.60 2.50 8.58
C LEU A 57 22.00 1.75 7.39
N VAL A 58 22.20 2.21 6.16
CA VAL A 58 21.69 1.54 4.95
C VAL A 58 22.18 0.09 4.85
N GLN A 59 23.42 -0.18 5.24
CA GLN A 59 23.97 -1.54 5.28
C GLN A 59 23.25 -2.46 6.27
N LEU A 60 22.50 -1.88 7.22
CA LEU A 60 21.81 -2.60 8.29
C LEU A 60 20.30 -2.74 8.06
N LEU A 61 19.77 -2.29 6.92
CA LEU A 61 18.35 -2.39 6.61
C LEU A 61 18.03 -3.65 5.79
N PRO A 62 16.84 -4.26 5.98
CA PRO A 62 16.32 -5.25 5.05
C PRO A 62 15.97 -4.56 3.74
N VAL A 63 16.23 -5.24 2.62
CA VAL A 63 15.90 -4.76 1.27
C VAL A 63 15.41 -5.92 0.40
N LEU A 64 15.12 -5.64 -0.87
CA LEU A 64 14.72 -6.65 -1.84
C LEU A 64 15.82 -6.93 -2.83
N ARG A 65 15.89 -8.17 -3.29
CA ARG A 65 17.00 -8.60 -4.13
C ARG A 65 17.01 -7.87 -5.47
N ASP A 66 15.87 -7.70 -6.13
CA ASP A 66 15.84 -7.29 -7.54
C ASP A 66 14.91 -6.10 -7.83
N GLU A 67 14.49 -5.39 -6.79
CA GLU A 67 13.63 -4.22 -6.95
C GLU A 67 14.32 -2.97 -6.41
N ALA A 68 14.43 -1.94 -7.26
CA ALA A 68 14.92 -0.63 -6.85
C ALA A 68 13.88 0.13 -6.00
N ILE A 69 12.60 -0.08 -6.33
CA ILE A 69 11.44 0.47 -5.64
C ILE A 69 10.42 -0.66 -5.61
N TRP A 70 9.86 -0.99 -4.44
CA TRP A 70 8.78 -1.96 -4.40
C TRP A 70 7.41 -1.30 -4.54
N GLY A 71 6.71 -1.68 -5.62
CA GLY A 71 5.29 -2.01 -5.57
C GLY A 71 4.81 -2.69 -6.88
N TYR A 72 3.57 -3.18 -6.92
CA TYR A 72 3.06 -4.08 -7.99
C TYR A 72 2.62 -3.44 -9.32
N ASN A 73 3.49 -2.67 -9.96
CA ASN A 73 3.53 -2.33 -11.41
C ASN A 73 4.59 -1.24 -11.65
N GLU A 74 4.80 -0.77 -12.89
CA GLU A 74 5.73 0.35 -13.20
C GLU A 74 5.48 1.59 -12.31
N GLU A 75 4.30 1.67 -11.68
CA GLU A 75 3.90 2.67 -10.69
C GLU A 75 3.64 2.13 -9.28
N GLY A 76 4.29 1.06 -8.84
CA GLY A 76 4.42 0.60 -7.46
C GLY A 76 3.20 0.70 -6.51
N VAL A 77 2.55 -0.40 -6.15
CA VAL A 77 1.61 -0.46 -5.02
C VAL A 77 2.26 -0.04 -3.68
N GLY A 78 1.68 0.96 -3.05
CA GLY A 78 2.18 1.51 -1.79
C GLY A 78 2.00 0.56 -0.60
N MET A 79 3.12 0.10 -0.05
CA MET A 79 3.19 -0.75 1.16
C MET A 79 2.67 -0.01 2.40
N ILE A 80 2.82 1.31 2.37
CA ILE A 80 1.99 2.24 3.13
C ILE A 80 1.10 2.90 2.08
N PRO A 81 -0.22 3.10 2.32
CA PRO A 81 -1.08 3.73 1.33
C PRO A 81 -0.42 5.00 0.78
N ARG A 82 -0.20 5.03 -0.54
CA ARG A 82 0.46 6.14 -1.26
C ARG A 82 1.96 6.29 -0.93
N ALA A 83 2.68 5.20 -0.64
CA ALA A 83 4.13 5.26 -0.48
C ALA A 83 4.81 3.94 -0.92
N LYS A 84 5.75 4.03 -1.86
CA LYS A 84 6.57 2.91 -2.33
C LYS A 84 7.85 2.80 -1.52
N LEU A 85 8.24 1.63 -1.03
CA LEU A 85 9.52 1.51 -0.31
C LEU A 85 10.70 1.59 -1.26
N VAL A 86 11.77 2.23 -0.78
CA VAL A 86 13.01 2.44 -1.53
C VAL A 86 14.04 1.38 -1.19
N ASN A 87 14.70 0.86 -2.22
CA ASN A 87 15.89 0.04 -2.08
C ASN A 87 17.13 0.83 -2.51
N TYR A 88 17.97 1.14 -1.52
CA TYR A 88 19.22 1.87 -1.71
C TYR A 88 20.33 1.07 -2.41
N LEU A 89 20.16 -0.25 -2.60
CA LEU A 89 21.16 -1.12 -3.22
C LEU A 89 20.97 -1.33 -4.73
N LYS A 90 19.77 -1.01 -5.25
CA LYS A 90 19.38 -1.34 -6.62
C LYS A 90 19.11 -0.07 -7.41
N GLN A 91 19.24 -0.19 -8.73
CA GLN A 91 18.94 0.88 -9.69
C GLN A 91 17.98 0.31 -10.74
N PRO A 92 17.02 1.11 -11.23
CA PRO A 92 16.15 0.67 -12.32
C PRO A 92 16.97 0.40 -13.61
N GLU A 93 16.56 -0.62 -14.37
CA GLU A 93 17.30 -1.10 -15.56
C GLU A 93 17.03 -0.28 -16.84
N ALA A 94 16.01 0.60 -16.87
CA ALA A 94 15.54 1.28 -18.09
C ALA A 94 15.86 2.79 -18.18
N ASP A 95 16.13 3.23 -19.42
CA ASP A 95 16.40 4.59 -19.91
C ASP A 95 15.40 5.65 -19.42
N VAL A 96 15.80 6.52 -18.46
CA VAL A 96 15.66 7.99 -18.50
C VAL A 96 16.61 8.58 -17.45
N GLY A 97 17.79 9.07 -17.86
CA GLY A 97 18.48 10.27 -17.33
C GLY A 97 18.88 10.44 -15.85
N ASP A 98 18.21 9.82 -14.88
CA ASP A 98 18.30 10.20 -13.47
C ASP A 98 18.69 9.03 -12.57
N ASP A 99 19.86 9.17 -11.94
CA ASP A 99 20.37 8.28 -10.90
C ASP A 99 19.36 8.23 -9.72
N MET A 100 18.79 7.05 -9.43
CA MET A 100 17.79 6.91 -8.36
C MET A 100 18.34 7.34 -7.01
N LEU A 101 19.60 7.00 -6.70
CA LEU A 101 20.23 7.38 -5.44
C LEU A 101 20.40 8.91 -5.34
N GLN A 102 20.63 9.57 -6.49
CA GLN A 102 20.62 11.04 -6.58
C GLN A 102 19.20 11.61 -6.39
N LEU A 103 18.17 11.01 -6.99
CA LEU A 103 16.77 11.42 -6.82
C LEU A 103 16.31 11.34 -5.36
N LEU A 104 16.80 10.34 -4.61
CA LEU A 104 16.50 10.20 -3.18
C LEU A 104 17.03 11.36 -2.33
N ARG A 105 18.04 12.10 -2.80
CA ARG A 105 18.54 13.32 -2.15
C ARG A 105 17.66 14.54 -2.41
N TRP A 106 16.90 14.55 -3.51
CA TRP A 106 16.13 15.74 -3.88
C TRP A 106 14.84 15.82 -3.06
N VAL A 107 14.54 17.01 -2.57
CA VAL A 107 13.32 17.26 -1.80
C VAL A 107 12.11 17.00 -2.70
N ASP A 108 12.03 17.67 -3.85
CA ASP A 108 11.09 17.35 -4.93
C ASP A 108 11.88 16.90 -6.16
N HIS A 109 11.57 15.70 -6.67
CA HIS A 109 12.23 15.15 -7.86
C HIS A 109 11.90 15.95 -9.14
N ARG A 110 10.85 16.79 -9.12
CA ARG A 110 10.35 17.55 -10.27
C ARG A 110 10.89 18.98 -10.37
N ASP A 111 11.43 19.54 -9.29
CA ASP A 111 11.91 20.93 -9.25
C ASP A 111 13.10 21.07 -8.28
N LYS A 112 14.26 20.60 -8.76
CA LYS A 112 15.54 20.63 -8.02
C LYS A 112 15.94 22.05 -7.61
N ASP A 113 15.72 23.02 -8.49
CA ASP A 113 16.24 24.38 -8.33
C ASP A 113 15.46 25.17 -7.27
N ARG A 114 14.19 24.83 -7.03
CA ARG A 114 13.36 25.52 -6.03
C ARG A 114 13.37 24.90 -4.64
N GLN A 115 13.47 23.57 -4.54
CA GLN A 115 13.28 22.86 -3.27
C GLN A 115 14.58 22.34 -2.65
N GLY A 116 15.66 22.25 -3.43
CA GLY A 116 16.98 21.84 -2.96
C GLY A 116 17.10 20.35 -2.63
N ILE A 117 18.11 20.03 -1.83
CA ILE A 117 18.43 18.66 -1.39
C ILE A 117 18.17 18.51 0.10
N PHE A 118 17.81 17.30 0.53
CA PHE A 118 17.68 17.00 1.95
C PHE A 118 19.00 17.17 2.70
N PRO A 119 18.97 17.39 4.03
CA PRO A 119 20.16 17.28 4.86
C PRO A 119 20.87 15.92 4.69
N PRO A 120 22.21 15.85 4.82
CA PRO A 120 22.97 14.60 4.75
C PRO A 120 22.50 13.48 5.69
N SER A 121 21.89 13.84 6.83
CA SER A 121 21.36 12.95 7.87
C SER A 121 20.01 12.33 7.56
N ILE A 122 19.33 12.79 6.50
CA ILE A 122 18.01 12.28 6.14
C ILE A 122 18.15 11.04 5.26
N LEU A 123 17.58 9.95 5.74
CA LEU A 123 17.31 8.73 4.99
C LEU A 123 15.85 8.73 4.54
N ARG A 124 15.60 8.56 3.25
CA ARG A 124 14.25 8.51 2.67
C ARG A 124 13.80 7.05 2.58
N LEU A 125 12.74 6.69 3.30
CA LEU A 125 12.21 5.32 3.31
C LEU A 125 11.29 5.04 2.12
N THR A 126 10.67 6.08 1.54
CA THR A 126 9.72 5.94 0.43
C THR A 126 10.06 6.77 -0.80
N PHE A 127 9.71 6.27 -1.98
CA PHE A 127 10.05 6.91 -3.25
C PHE A 127 9.10 8.08 -3.54
N PRO A 128 9.57 9.19 -4.13
CA PRO A 128 8.72 10.32 -4.42
C PRO A 128 7.97 10.10 -5.75
N ALA A 129 6.83 9.42 -5.77
CA ALA A 129 5.95 9.47 -6.95
C ALA A 129 4.89 10.59 -6.81
N PHE A 130 4.10 10.81 -7.87
CA PHE A 130 3.03 11.81 -7.89
C PHE A 130 1.95 11.49 -6.84
N TYR A 131 1.61 12.46 -5.98
CA TYR A 131 0.57 12.34 -4.94
C TYR A 131 0.88 11.36 -3.79
N GLU A 132 2.14 10.96 -3.66
CA GLU A 132 2.62 10.04 -2.64
C GLU A 132 3.18 10.75 -1.40
N VAL A 133 3.24 10.01 -0.30
CA VAL A 133 3.77 10.47 0.96
C VAL A 133 5.21 10.02 1.13
N ASN A 134 6.07 11.00 1.41
CA ASN A 134 7.48 10.80 1.72
C ASN A 134 7.61 10.46 3.20
N VAL A 135 8.11 9.26 3.49
CA VAL A 135 8.49 8.87 4.85
C VAL A 135 9.99 9.05 4.96
N LEU A 136 10.40 9.96 5.83
CA LEU A 136 11.80 10.34 6.02
C LEU A 136 12.21 9.97 7.44
N TYR A 137 13.43 9.48 7.60
CA TYR A 137 14.06 9.18 8.87
C TYR A 137 15.26 10.10 9.06
N ASP A 138 15.30 10.83 10.17
CA ASP A 138 16.47 11.63 10.56
C ASP A 138 17.34 10.82 11.53
N VAL A 139 18.57 10.52 11.12
CA VAL A 139 19.46 9.67 11.94
C VAL A 139 19.96 10.40 13.20
N HIS A 140 20.01 11.73 13.19
CA HIS A 140 20.42 12.50 14.36
C HIS A 140 19.39 12.42 15.50
N ASP A 141 18.12 12.68 15.16
CA ASP A 141 17.04 12.78 16.14
C ASP A 141 16.26 11.46 16.31
N GLN A 142 16.52 10.46 15.46
CA GLN A 142 15.82 9.17 15.42
C GLN A 142 14.30 9.31 15.25
N THR A 143 13.89 10.36 14.54
CA THR A 143 12.49 10.66 14.28
C THR A 143 12.11 10.31 12.86
N ILE A 144 10.83 9.96 12.69
CA ILE A 144 10.20 9.80 11.39
C ILE A 144 9.35 11.03 11.10
N MET A 145 9.45 11.50 9.87
CA MET A 145 8.65 12.58 9.32
C MET A 145 7.81 12.04 8.17
N GLU A 146 6.54 12.38 8.21
CA GLU A 146 5.53 12.01 7.23
C GLU A 146 5.23 13.25 6.39
N TRP A 147 5.78 13.33 5.19
CA TRP A 147 5.74 14.54 4.36
C TRP A 147 4.94 14.37 3.08
N CYS A 148 3.88 15.16 2.95
CA CYS A 148 2.88 15.00 1.90
C CYS A 148 2.86 16.22 0.98
N HIS A 149 3.10 15.99 -0.31
CA HIS A 149 3.38 17.06 -1.24
C HIS A 149 2.10 17.68 -1.83
N LEU A 150 1.51 18.67 -1.14
CA LEU A 150 0.56 19.59 -1.80
C LEU A 150 0.79 21.08 -1.50
N ASN A 151 1.24 21.50 -0.31
CA ASN A 151 1.24 22.94 0.04
C ASN A 151 2.35 23.44 1.02
N GLN A 152 3.32 22.61 1.43
CA GLN A 152 4.30 23.01 2.46
C GLN A 152 5.58 23.59 1.82
N LYS A 153 5.96 24.79 2.27
CA LYS A 153 7.14 25.54 1.77
C LYS A 153 8.43 25.29 2.57
N GLN A 154 8.36 24.64 3.73
CA GLN A 154 9.51 24.39 4.62
C GLN A 154 9.40 23.01 5.29
N TRP A 155 10.51 22.28 5.28
CA TRP A 155 10.59 20.89 5.74
C TRP A 155 10.62 20.78 7.28
N GLN A 156 11.15 21.78 7.99
CA GLN A 156 11.27 21.76 9.45
C GLN A 156 9.92 21.86 10.18
N ASP A 157 8.88 22.33 9.48
CA ASP A 157 7.55 22.55 10.06
C ASP A 157 6.66 21.30 10.03
N CYS A 158 7.13 20.19 9.43
CA CYS A 158 6.37 18.96 9.37
C CYS A 158 6.42 18.22 10.71
N PRO A 159 5.31 17.64 11.17
CA PRO A 159 5.28 16.93 12.44
C PRO A 159 6.25 15.74 12.40
N ARG A 160 7.20 15.76 13.33
CA ARG A 160 8.11 14.64 13.60
C ARG A 160 7.52 13.80 14.72
N GLN A 161 7.71 12.49 14.62
CA GLN A 161 7.40 11.57 15.71
C GLN A 161 8.56 10.61 15.95
N PRO A 162 8.71 10.09 17.18
CA PRO A 162 9.69 9.04 17.44
C PRO A 162 9.45 7.84 16.53
N CYS A 163 10.53 7.23 16.04
CA CYS A 163 10.46 6.06 15.16
C CYS A 163 9.58 4.93 15.75
N GLU A 164 9.65 4.70 17.06
CA GLU A 164 8.90 3.61 17.72
C GLU A 164 7.39 3.85 17.66
N VAL A 165 6.98 5.11 17.80
CA VAL A 165 5.57 5.52 17.72
C VAL A 165 5.04 5.33 16.30
N PHE A 166 5.83 5.64 15.27
CA PHE A 166 5.45 5.41 13.88
C PHE A 166 5.21 3.92 13.60
N PHE A 167 6.19 3.07 13.89
CA PHE A 167 6.05 1.63 13.62
C PHE A 167 4.95 0.97 14.45
N SER A 168 4.75 1.39 15.71
CA SER A 168 3.64 0.87 16.53
C SER A 168 2.29 1.13 15.89
N LYS A 169 2.06 2.34 15.35
CA LYS A 169 0.83 2.66 14.60
C LYS A 169 0.68 1.81 13.36
N VAL A 170 1.76 1.66 12.58
CA VAL A 170 1.77 0.81 11.38
C VAL A 170 1.34 -0.60 11.74
N PHE A 171 1.99 -1.23 12.72
CA PHE A 171 1.70 -2.61 13.12
C PHE A 171 0.29 -2.79 13.69
N GLU A 172 -0.20 -1.85 14.49
CA GLU A 172 -1.59 -1.87 14.99
C GLU A 172 -2.60 -1.92 13.84
N LYS A 173 -2.32 -1.21 12.75
CA LYS A 173 -3.21 -1.13 11.58
C LYS A 173 -3.22 -2.41 10.75
N PHE A 174 -2.09 -3.10 10.64
CA PHE A 174 -2.05 -4.45 10.08
C PHE A 174 -2.73 -5.46 11.02
N ASN A 175 -2.51 -5.35 12.33
CA ASN A 175 -3.11 -6.25 13.31
C ASN A 175 -4.65 -6.16 13.32
N THR A 176 -5.19 -4.95 13.27
CA THR A 176 -6.65 -4.71 13.23
C THR A 176 -7.27 -4.95 11.85
N LEU A 177 -6.46 -5.28 10.83
CA LEU A 177 -6.86 -5.36 9.43
C LEU A 177 -7.53 -4.06 8.94
N GLU A 178 -7.21 -2.91 9.55
CA GLU A 178 -7.61 -1.61 9.05
C GLU A 178 -7.05 -1.43 7.63
N TYR A 179 -5.80 -1.87 7.43
CA TYR A 179 -5.28 -2.17 6.11
C TYR A 179 -5.39 -3.65 5.88
N VAL A 180 -6.14 -4.00 4.84
CA VAL A 180 -6.05 -5.31 4.21
C VAL A 180 -5.12 -5.15 3.04
N PRO A 181 -3.86 -5.53 3.19
CA PRO A 181 -2.95 -5.47 2.07
C PRO A 181 -3.39 -6.56 1.09
N PHE A 182 -3.47 -6.22 -0.18
CA PHE A 182 -4.01 -7.10 -1.21
C PHE A 182 -2.99 -7.21 -2.34
N PHE A 183 -2.65 -8.45 -2.68
CA PHE A 183 -1.77 -8.81 -3.80
C PHE A 183 -2.52 -9.83 -4.66
N ASP A 184 -2.65 -9.52 -5.94
CA ASP A 184 -3.10 -10.43 -6.97
C ASP A 184 -1.96 -10.59 -8.00
N PRO A 185 -1.29 -11.75 -8.07
CA PRO A 185 -0.18 -11.99 -9.00
C PRO A 185 -0.62 -12.01 -10.47
N ASP A 186 -1.90 -12.28 -10.75
CA ASP A 186 -2.46 -12.36 -12.10
C ASP A 186 -3.35 -11.15 -12.43
N GLY A 187 -3.59 -10.27 -11.46
CA GLY A 187 -4.42 -9.09 -11.60
C GLY A 187 -3.65 -7.93 -12.23
N GLU A 188 -4.16 -7.40 -13.34
CA GLU A 188 -3.86 -6.03 -13.76
C GLU A 188 -4.48 -5.06 -12.75
N ALA A 189 -3.87 -4.93 -11.57
CA ALA A 189 -4.27 -3.95 -10.59
C ALA A 189 -3.87 -2.55 -11.11
N GLU A 190 -4.73 -1.94 -11.91
CA GLU A 190 -4.61 -0.51 -12.23
C GLU A 190 -4.55 0.26 -10.91
N VAL A 191 -3.44 0.97 -10.68
CA VAL A 191 -3.34 1.95 -9.60
C VAL A 191 -4.48 2.95 -9.82
N PRO A 192 -5.37 3.21 -8.85
CA PRO A 192 -6.45 4.15 -9.08
C PRO A 192 -5.88 5.55 -9.35
N ILE A 193 -5.95 5.98 -10.60
CA ILE A 193 -5.56 7.32 -11.03
C ILE A 193 -6.60 8.32 -10.49
N ARG A 194 -6.34 8.99 -9.36
CA ARG A 194 -7.02 10.27 -9.00
C ARG A 194 -6.40 11.05 -7.82
N LYS A 195 -6.57 12.38 -7.91
CA LYS A 195 -6.18 13.42 -6.94
C LYS A 195 -6.97 13.30 -5.63
N ILE A 196 -6.24 13.41 -4.53
CA ILE A 196 -6.77 13.40 -3.17
C ILE A 196 -7.09 14.84 -2.77
N MET A 197 -8.37 15.15 -2.59
CA MET A 197 -8.78 16.39 -1.96
C MET A 197 -8.80 16.19 -0.44
N GLU A 198 -7.85 16.87 0.20
CA GLU A 198 -7.78 17.29 1.61
C GLU A 198 -7.17 16.34 2.66
N ASN A 199 -6.10 16.88 3.28
CA ASN A 199 -5.39 16.51 4.51
C ASN A 199 -4.74 15.12 4.57
N PRO A 200 -3.43 15.03 4.29
CA PRO A 200 -2.74 13.77 4.21
C PRO A 200 -2.22 13.35 5.59
N ILE A 201 -2.66 12.19 6.03
CA ILE A 201 -2.07 11.41 7.12
C ILE A 201 -1.94 10.02 6.49
N LEU A 202 -0.74 9.41 6.48
CA LEU A 202 -0.39 8.15 5.76
C LEU A 202 -1.27 6.92 6.10
N PHE A 203 -2.30 7.14 6.89
CA PHE A 203 -2.99 6.13 7.63
C PHE A 203 -4.49 6.46 7.70
N GLN A 204 -5.11 6.67 6.55
CA GLN A 204 -6.56 6.76 6.43
C GLN A 204 -7.12 5.51 5.73
N ASN A 205 -8.29 5.03 6.18
CA ASN A 205 -9.10 4.02 5.49
C ASN A 205 -9.49 4.54 4.10
N ILE A 206 -8.67 4.25 3.10
CA ILE A 206 -8.83 4.73 1.73
C ILE A 206 -9.07 3.53 0.84
N TRP A 207 -10.26 3.48 0.27
CA TRP A 207 -10.72 2.47 -0.66
C TRP A 207 -10.03 2.57 -2.03
N PRO A 208 -10.08 1.53 -2.88
CA PRO A 208 -9.79 1.67 -4.31
C PRO A 208 -10.52 2.90 -4.86
N GLY A 209 -9.77 3.85 -5.44
CA GLY A 209 -10.30 5.15 -5.90
C GLY A 209 -10.12 6.33 -4.93
N GLY A 210 -9.44 6.17 -3.80
CA GLY A 210 -9.10 7.30 -2.93
C GLY A 210 -10.22 7.73 -1.97
N VAL A 211 -11.33 6.97 -1.91
CA VAL A 211 -12.53 7.35 -1.16
C VAL A 211 -12.39 6.95 0.31
N ARG A 212 -12.58 7.92 1.21
CA ARG A 212 -12.79 7.65 2.63
C ARG A 212 -14.25 7.29 2.83
N LEU A 213 -14.58 6.00 2.78
CA LEU A 213 -15.91 5.61 3.22
C LEU A 213 -15.98 5.80 4.74
N PRO A 214 -17.06 6.41 5.28
CA PRO A 214 -17.38 6.33 6.69
C PRO A 214 -17.23 4.88 7.17
N THR A 215 -16.76 4.69 8.41
CA THR A 215 -16.72 3.36 9.04
C THR A 215 -18.10 2.69 9.06
N ASP A 216 -19.17 3.49 8.99
CA ASP A 216 -20.54 3.05 8.71
C ASP A 216 -20.77 2.88 7.19
N PRO A 217 -20.99 1.64 6.72
CA PRO A 217 -21.22 1.39 5.31
C PRO A 217 -22.52 1.99 4.75
N GLN A 218 -23.53 2.26 5.58
CA GLN A 218 -24.76 2.93 5.12
C GLN A 218 -24.52 4.41 4.83
N ALA A 219 -23.75 5.08 5.70
CA ALA A 219 -23.31 6.45 5.45
C ALA A 219 -22.43 6.56 4.19
N ALA A 220 -21.61 5.54 3.90
CA ALA A 220 -20.79 5.45 2.70
C ALA A 220 -21.61 5.41 1.40
N ILE A 221 -22.64 4.58 1.36
CA ILE A 221 -23.55 4.48 0.21
C ILE A 221 -24.36 5.77 0.04
N GLN A 222 -24.77 6.40 1.14
CA GLN A 222 -25.54 7.63 1.11
C GLN A 222 -24.70 8.83 0.62
N GLN A 223 -23.42 8.89 1.01
CA GLN A 223 -22.53 10.01 0.70
C GLN A 223 -21.98 9.96 -0.74
N TYR A 224 -21.73 8.76 -1.28
CA TYR A 224 -21.02 8.61 -2.57
C TYR A 224 -21.91 8.02 -3.68
N GLY A 225 -23.16 7.65 -3.36
CA GLY A 225 -24.12 7.03 -4.27
C GLY A 225 -25.09 7.99 -4.97
N GLU A 226 -24.58 9.00 -5.67
CA GLU A 226 -25.44 10.00 -6.36
C GLU A 226 -26.30 9.37 -7.47
N ASN A 227 -25.88 8.24 -8.06
CA ASN A 227 -26.66 7.44 -9.00
C ASN A 227 -26.62 5.92 -8.66
N ARG A 228 -27.49 5.13 -9.30
CA ARG A 228 -27.66 3.69 -9.01
C ARG A 228 -26.37 2.88 -9.28
N ASP A 229 -25.67 3.21 -10.36
CA ASP A 229 -24.45 2.51 -10.76
C ASP A 229 -23.27 2.80 -9.80
N GLY A 230 -23.17 4.05 -9.32
CA GLY A 230 -22.20 4.43 -8.29
C GLY A 230 -22.44 3.70 -6.97
N ARG A 231 -23.70 3.53 -6.55
CA ARG A 231 -24.04 2.76 -5.33
C ARG A 231 -23.64 1.30 -5.44
N ASP A 232 -23.89 0.68 -6.59
CA ASP A 232 -23.58 -0.75 -6.81
C ASP A 232 -22.06 -0.97 -6.84
N LEU A 233 -21.29 -0.05 -7.45
CA LEU A 233 -19.82 -0.08 -7.42
C LEU A 233 -19.28 0.08 -5.99
N ILE A 234 -19.79 1.05 -5.22
CA ILE A 234 -19.34 1.28 -3.84
C ILE A 234 -19.65 0.07 -2.96
N ARG A 235 -20.86 -0.51 -3.08
CA ARG A 235 -21.23 -1.74 -2.36
C ARG A 235 -20.32 -2.91 -2.69
N ARG A 236 -20.05 -3.12 -3.99
CA ARG A 236 -19.14 -4.16 -4.46
C ARG A 236 -17.79 -4.01 -3.78
N ASN A 237 -17.17 -2.83 -3.89
CA ASN A 237 -15.90 -2.57 -3.23
C ASN A 237 -16.03 -2.88 -1.73
N ILE A 238 -17.08 -2.35 -1.06
CA ILE A 238 -17.33 -2.60 0.37
C ILE A 238 -17.25 -4.08 0.74
N ASN A 239 -17.98 -4.90 -0.01
CA ASN A 239 -18.07 -6.31 0.23
C ASN A 239 -16.75 -7.04 -0.08
N GLU A 240 -15.99 -6.61 -1.10
CA GLU A 240 -14.67 -7.15 -1.41
C GLU A 240 -13.68 -6.98 -0.26
N TRP A 241 -13.50 -5.76 0.24
CA TRP A 241 -12.59 -5.51 1.37
C TRP A 241 -13.01 -6.28 2.63
N ARG A 242 -14.30 -6.34 2.92
CA ARG A 242 -14.82 -7.12 4.06
C ARG A 242 -14.59 -8.61 3.87
N ALA A 243 -14.76 -9.12 2.66
CA ALA A 243 -14.45 -10.50 2.34
C ALA A 243 -12.97 -10.82 2.55
N LEU A 244 -12.08 -9.92 2.11
CA LEU A 244 -10.65 -10.07 2.36
C LEU A 244 -10.32 -10.03 3.86
N GLN A 245 -10.89 -9.08 4.63
CA GLN A 245 -10.72 -9.07 6.10
C GLN A 245 -11.16 -10.38 6.73
N LYS A 246 -12.32 -10.91 6.32
CA LYS A 246 -12.84 -12.18 6.81
C LYS A 246 -11.91 -13.33 6.43
N LEU A 247 -11.38 -13.36 5.21
CA LEU A 247 -10.40 -14.37 4.78
C LEU A 247 -9.16 -14.38 5.67
N TYR A 248 -8.58 -13.20 5.97
CA TYR A 248 -7.44 -13.11 6.90
C TYR A 248 -7.80 -13.67 8.29
N ARG A 249 -8.95 -13.28 8.85
CA ARG A 249 -9.40 -13.78 10.16
C ARG A 249 -9.61 -15.29 10.15
N ASP A 250 -10.31 -15.80 9.14
CA ASP A 250 -10.60 -17.22 9.01
C ASP A 250 -9.34 -18.06 8.78
N ALA A 251 -8.30 -17.46 8.18
CA ALA A 251 -6.99 -18.05 8.03
C ALA A 251 -6.10 -17.90 9.28
N GLY A 252 -6.63 -17.36 10.39
CA GLY A 252 -5.93 -17.31 11.68
C GLY A 252 -5.04 -16.09 11.89
N TRP A 253 -5.33 -14.94 11.24
CA TRP A 253 -4.51 -13.72 11.35
C TRP A 253 -4.18 -13.30 12.79
N GLU A 254 -5.16 -13.34 13.69
CA GLU A 254 -5.02 -12.95 15.11
C GLU A 254 -4.18 -13.94 15.93
N SER A 255 -3.87 -15.11 15.38
CA SER A 255 -3.12 -16.17 16.06
C SER A 255 -2.07 -16.77 15.12
N GLU A 256 -2.27 -18.01 14.68
CA GLU A 256 -1.41 -18.71 13.75
C GLU A 256 -1.99 -18.61 12.34
N PHE A 257 -1.37 -17.77 11.51
CA PHE A 257 -1.82 -17.53 10.15
C PHE A 257 -1.44 -18.68 9.22
N ASN A 258 -2.43 -19.29 8.59
CA ASN A 258 -2.27 -20.30 7.56
C ASN A 258 -2.35 -19.66 6.16
N GLY A 259 -1.19 -19.30 5.62
CA GLY A 259 -1.10 -18.64 4.31
C GLY A 259 -1.56 -19.51 3.13
N GLU A 260 -1.38 -20.83 3.19
CA GLU A 260 -1.86 -21.73 2.13
C GLU A 260 -3.40 -21.78 2.11
N LEU A 261 -4.04 -21.85 3.28
CA LEU A 261 -5.49 -21.77 3.40
C LEU A 261 -6.01 -20.42 2.90
N PHE A 262 -5.32 -19.33 3.24
CA PHE A 262 -5.64 -17.99 2.76
C PHE A 262 -5.56 -17.93 1.22
N ASP A 263 -4.46 -18.35 0.61
CA ASP A 263 -4.25 -18.32 -0.84
C ASP A 263 -5.28 -19.17 -1.59
N ASN A 264 -5.62 -20.35 -1.07
CA ASN A 264 -6.65 -21.20 -1.65
C ASN A 264 -8.02 -20.52 -1.65
N ARG A 265 -8.45 -19.99 -0.50
CA ARG A 265 -9.74 -19.30 -0.39
C ARG A 265 -9.78 -17.97 -1.15
N ARG A 266 -8.64 -17.26 -1.23
CA ARG A 266 -8.51 -16.05 -2.03
C ARG A 266 -8.74 -16.33 -3.51
N ARG A 267 -8.11 -17.38 -4.07
CA ARG A 267 -8.30 -17.76 -5.47
C ARG A 267 -9.75 -18.11 -5.79
N ASP A 268 -10.42 -18.82 -4.88
CA ASP A 268 -11.85 -19.10 -5.02
C ASP A 268 -12.71 -17.82 -4.96
N LEU A 269 -12.40 -16.89 -4.04
CA LEU A 269 -13.07 -15.59 -3.95
C LEU A 269 -12.93 -14.80 -5.25
N LEU A 270 -11.71 -14.67 -5.78
CA LEU A 270 -11.43 -13.92 -7.01
C LEU A 270 -12.13 -14.52 -8.23
N ARG A 271 -12.05 -15.84 -8.41
CA ARG A 271 -12.76 -16.53 -9.50
C ARG A 271 -14.27 -16.24 -9.46
N MET A 272 -14.88 -16.32 -8.27
CA MET A 272 -16.31 -16.04 -8.11
C MET A 272 -16.64 -14.57 -8.40
N MET A 273 -15.77 -13.64 -7.99
CA MET A 273 -15.95 -12.22 -8.27
C MET A 273 -15.91 -11.92 -9.77
N ASP A 274 -14.97 -12.51 -10.50
CA ASP A 274 -14.86 -12.39 -11.96
C ASP A 274 -16.11 -12.95 -12.65
N ASP A 275 -16.55 -14.16 -12.25
CA ASP A 275 -17.77 -14.79 -12.78
C ASP A 275 -19.02 -13.89 -12.59
N PHE A 276 -19.12 -13.20 -11.44
CA PHE A 276 -20.21 -12.26 -11.18
C PHE A 276 -20.07 -10.95 -11.96
N GLN A 277 -18.85 -10.46 -12.18
CA GLN A 277 -18.59 -9.27 -12.98
C GLN A 277 -18.96 -9.50 -14.45
N ASP A 278 -18.58 -10.64 -15.02
CA ASP A 278 -18.90 -11.02 -16.40
C ASP A 278 -20.41 -11.13 -16.60
N GLN A 279 -21.10 -11.89 -15.75
CA GLN A 279 -22.57 -12.01 -15.79
C GLN A 279 -23.26 -10.65 -15.58
N SER A 280 -22.75 -9.79 -14.68
CA SER A 280 -23.32 -8.45 -14.48
C SER A 280 -23.18 -7.58 -15.74
N SER A 281 -22.07 -7.73 -16.46
CA SER A 281 -21.80 -7.00 -17.70
C SER A 281 -22.77 -7.44 -18.81
N GLU A 282 -23.04 -8.74 -18.94
CA GLU A 282 -24.06 -9.29 -19.85
C GLU A 282 -25.45 -8.68 -19.59
N TRP A 283 -25.85 -8.61 -18.31
CA TRP A 283 -27.13 -8.00 -17.94
C TRP A 283 -27.17 -6.50 -18.27
N SER A 284 -26.06 -5.77 -18.09
CA SER A 284 -26.00 -4.33 -18.39
C SER A 284 -26.19 -4.01 -19.87
N MET A 285 -25.83 -4.93 -20.78
CA MET A 285 -25.96 -4.75 -22.23
C MET A 285 -27.40 -4.84 -22.74
N ILE A 286 -28.32 -5.45 -21.99
CA ILE A 286 -29.73 -5.59 -22.36
C ILE A 286 -30.57 -4.57 -21.59
N PRO A 287 -31.13 -3.54 -22.26
CA PRO A 287 -31.96 -2.54 -21.58
C PRO A 287 -33.17 -3.18 -20.88
N PRO A 288 -33.56 -2.74 -19.66
CA PRO A 288 -34.61 -3.39 -18.87
C PRO A 288 -35.96 -3.53 -19.59
N HIS A 289 -36.30 -2.57 -20.45
CA HIS A 289 -37.54 -2.57 -21.22
C HIS A 289 -37.55 -3.58 -22.40
N ARG A 290 -36.38 -4.10 -22.78
CA ARG A 290 -36.23 -5.11 -23.85
C ARG A 290 -36.10 -6.54 -23.31
N ARG A 291 -36.02 -6.70 -21.99
CA ARG A 291 -35.91 -8.02 -21.35
C ARG A 291 -37.25 -8.75 -21.37
N THR A 292 -37.22 -9.97 -21.89
CA THR A 292 -38.29 -10.98 -21.84
C THR A 292 -38.60 -11.38 -20.40
N GLN A 293 -39.70 -12.11 -20.20
CA GLN A 293 -40.09 -12.58 -18.86
C GLN A 293 -39.06 -13.57 -18.29
N ASP A 294 -38.53 -14.46 -19.11
CA ASP A 294 -37.52 -15.45 -18.69
C ASP A 294 -36.19 -14.77 -18.32
N GLU A 295 -35.76 -13.77 -19.10
CA GLU A 295 -34.57 -12.96 -18.78
C GLU A 295 -34.75 -12.19 -17.46
N ARG A 296 -35.95 -11.70 -17.14
CA ARG A 296 -36.22 -11.04 -15.85
C ARG A 296 -36.18 -12.02 -14.66
N ILE A 297 -36.56 -13.28 -14.87
CA ILE A 297 -36.45 -14.33 -13.85
C ILE A 297 -34.98 -14.68 -13.63
N ALA A 298 -34.24 -14.94 -14.71
CA ALA A 298 -32.81 -15.25 -14.65
C ALA A 298 -31.97 -14.12 -14.04
N GLU A 299 -32.26 -12.85 -14.34
CA GLU A 299 -31.60 -11.71 -13.69
C GLU A 299 -31.88 -11.68 -12.18
N ARG A 300 -33.10 -12.00 -11.76
CA ARG A 300 -33.46 -12.04 -10.33
C ARG A 300 -32.71 -13.14 -9.60
N GLU A 301 -32.63 -14.34 -10.19
CA GLU A 301 -31.86 -15.46 -9.66
C GLU A 301 -30.37 -15.14 -9.60
N PHE A 302 -29.82 -14.49 -10.62
CA PHE A 302 -28.46 -13.97 -10.60
C PHE A 302 -28.22 -13.01 -9.43
N ARG A 303 -29.07 -11.99 -9.26
CA ARG A 303 -28.95 -11.04 -8.14
C ARG A 303 -29.02 -11.74 -6.78
N GLN A 304 -29.94 -12.70 -6.62
CA GLN A 304 -30.04 -13.50 -5.38
C GLN A 304 -28.78 -14.31 -5.09
N ARG A 305 -28.20 -14.97 -6.09
CA ARG A 305 -26.94 -15.72 -5.93
C ARG A 305 -25.78 -14.80 -5.56
N ARG A 306 -25.68 -13.65 -6.22
CA ARG A 306 -24.65 -12.64 -5.93
C ARG A 306 -24.78 -12.08 -4.51
N ASP A 307 -25.99 -11.75 -4.08
CA ASP A 307 -26.24 -11.22 -2.75
C ASP A 307 -25.97 -12.29 -1.66
N ALA A 308 -26.31 -13.56 -1.93
CA ALA A 308 -25.97 -14.68 -1.04
C ALA A 308 -24.46 -14.90 -0.92
N PHE A 309 -23.74 -14.84 -2.05
CA PHE A 309 -22.28 -14.93 -2.06
C PHE A 309 -21.63 -13.83 -1.21
N TRP A 310 -22.10 -12.58 -1.33
CA TRP A 310 -21.56 -11.49 -0.52
C TRP A 310 -21.93 -11.61 0.95
N ALA A 311 -23.14 -12.04 1.28
CA ALA A 311 -23.53 -12.31 2.66
C ALA A 311 -22.64 -13.38 3.32
N GLU A 312 -22.25 -14.42 2.58
CA GLU A 312 -21.32 -15.45 3.06
C GLU A 312 -19.87 -14.94 3.14
N SER A 313 -19.41 -14.28 2.08
CA SER A 313 -18.01 -13.89 1.91
C SER A 313 -17.63 -12.68 2.76
N ALA A 314 -18.48 -11.64 2.82
CA ALA A 314 -18.25 -10.44 3.62
C ALA A 314 -18.81 -10.54 5.06
N GLY A 315 -19.65 -11.56 5.33
CA GLY A 315 -20.20 -11.86 6.65
C GLY A 315 -21.26 -10.86 7.12
N GLU A 316 -21.39 -10.71 8.45
CA GLU A 316 -22.45 -9.95 9.13
C GLU A 316 -22.53 -8.45 8.78
N TYR A 317 -21.52 -7.92 8.08
CA TYR A 317 -21.40 -6.51 7.71
C TYR A 317 -21.50 -6.26 6.19
N TYR A 318 -22.05 -7.21 5.43
CA TYR A 318 -22.44 -7.07 4.02
C TYR A 318 -23.47 -5.92 3.82
N VAL A 319 -23.41 -5.24 2.67
CA VAL A 319 -24.16 -4.00 2.38
C VAL A 319 -24.75 -3.92 0.98
#